data_AF-A0A7V3WG03-F1
#
_entry.id   AF-A0A7V3WG03-F1
#
_cell.length_a   1.000
_cell.length_b   1.000
_cell.length_c   1.000
_cell.angle_alpha   90.00
_cell.angle_beta   90.00
_cell.angle_gamma   90.00
#
_symmetry.space_group_name_H-M   'P 1'
#
loop_
_entity.id
_entity.type
_entity.pdbx_description
1 polymer ?
#
loop_
_entity_poly.entity_id
_entity_poly.type
_entity_poly.pdbx_seq_one_letter_code
_entity_poly.pdbx_strand_id
1 'polypeptide(L)'
;MEYAWLTSVQFTDYLPNLTQYIAASDLVFTRGGHTTLWEVALHGVPSICIPHPKFVDPLNEHYANTMQRRGVCAVFPERAANPEVIKAKAEDPLSPKSYSGTSAKTNPHRRR
;
A
#
# COMPACT_ATOMS: atom_id res chain seq x y z
N MET A 1 15.83 26.98 -2.90
CA MET A 1 16.18 25.88 -3.83
C MET A 1 14.89 25.30 -4.37
N GLU A 2 14.51 25.67 -5.57
CA GLU A 2 13.17 25.47 -6.16
C GLU A 2 12.88 24.02 -6.60
N TYR A 3 13.87 23.12 -6.51
CA TYR A 3 13.78 21.76 -7.08
C TYR A 3 14.26 20.63 -6.15
N ALA A 4 14.33 20.85 -4.84
CA ALA A 4 14.76 19.83 -3.87
C ALA A 4 13.89 18.55 -3.86
N TRP A 5 12.67 18.61 -4.41
CA TRP A 5 11.78 17.45 -4.52
C TRP A 5 12.20 16.46 -5.62
N LEU A 6 13.00 16.90 -6.61
CA LEU A 6 13.49 16.00 -7.67
C LEU A 6 14.46 14.95 -7.14
N THR A 7 15.11 15.18 -5.98
CA THR A 7 16.01 14.19 -5.37
C THR A 7 15.28 13.11 -4.56
N SER A 8 14.02 13.33 -4.17
CA SER A 8 13.25 12.42 -3.31
C SER A 8 12.19 11.62 -4.07
N VAL A 9 12.02 11.87 -5.37
CA VAL A 9 11.00 11.21 -6.20
C VAL A 9 11.67 10.55 -7.39
N GLN A 10 11.39 9.27 -7.59
CA GLN A 10 11.84 8.52 -8.75
C GLN A 10 10.63 8.13 -9.58
N PHE A 11 10.69 8.40 -10.88
CA PHE A 11 9.69 7.97 -11.85
C PHE A 11 10.24 6.79 -12.65
N THR A 12 9.42 5.76 -12.84
CA THR A 12 9.76 4.58 -13.62
C THR A 12 8.54 4.11 -14.38
N ASP A 13 8.72 3.70 -15.64
CA ASP A 13 7.63 3.18 -16.46
C ASP A 13 7.14 1.82 -15.96
N TYR A 14 8.07 1.00 -15.46
CA TYR A 14 7.77 -0.34 -14.96
C TYR A 14 8.80 -0.80 -13.93
N LEU A 15 8.32 -1.46 -12.88
CA LEU A 15 9.14 -1.95 -11.78
C LEU A 15 9.12 -3.50 -11.77
N PRO A 16 10.10 -4.18 -12.39
CA PRO A 16 10.09 -5.63 -12.52
C PRO A 16 10.20 -6.36 -11.18
N ASN A 17 10.79 -5.71 -10.18
CA ASN A 17 10.97 -6.25 -8.83
C ASN A 17 10.03 -5.57 -7.82
N LEU A 18 8.81 -5.19 -8.24
CA LEU A 18 7.84 -4.45 -7.41
C LEU A 18 7.71 -5.01 -5.99
N THR A 19 7.66 -6.34 -5.84
CA THR A 19 7.59 -7.02 -4.54
C THR A 19 8.74 -6.64 -3.59
N GLN A 20 9.97 -6.51 -4.09
CA GLN A 20 11.14 -6.11 -3.28
C GLN A 20 11.02 -4.66 -2.82
N TYR A 21 10.50 -3.78 -3.67
CA TYR A 21 10.24 -2.39 -3.32
C TYR A 21 9.12 -2.26 -2.29
N ILE A 22 8.04 -3.04 -2.42
CA ILE A 22 6.99 -3.13 -1.41
C ILE A 22 7.61 -3.53 -0.07
N ALA A 23 8.39 -4.62 -0.04
CA ALA A 23 9.01 -5.13 1.18
C ALA A 23 9.98 -4.15 1.87
N ALA A 24 10.59 -3.25 1.09
CA ALA A 24 11.52 -2.23 1.58
C ALA A 24 10.82 -0.90 1.95
N SER A 25 9.52 -0.76 1.69
CA SER A 25 8.78 0.48 1.92
C SER A 25 8.22 0.56 3.33
N ASP A 26 8.19 1.78 3.90
CA ASP A 26 7.49 2.07 5.15
C ASP A 26 5.97 2.18 4.96
N LEU A 27 5.54 2.58 3.76
CA LEU A 27 4.14 2.77 3.37
C LEU A 27 3.98 2.58 1.87
N VAL A 28 2.91 1.90 1.44
CA VAL A 28 2.56 1.73 0.03
C VAL A 28 1.21 2.35 -0.29
N PHE A 29 1.17 3.23 -1.29
CA PHE A 29 -0.06 3.63 -1.96
C PHE A 29 -0.28 2.73 -3.19
N THR A 30 -1.48 2.18 -3.34
CA THR A 30 -1.80 1.28 -4.46
C THR A 30 -3.23 1.46 -4.93
N ARG A 31 -3.53 1.11 -6.18
CA ARG A 31 -4.91 1.06 -6.69
C ARG A 31 -5.69 -0.19 -6.26
N GLY A 32 -5.04 -1.14 -5.60
CA GLY A 32 -5.71 -2.35 -5.09
C GLY A 32 -5.87 -3.47 -6.11
N GLY A 33 -4.91 -3.64 -7.01
CA GLY A 33 -4.85 -4.84 -7.86
C GLY A 33 -4.69 -6.09 -7.00
N HIS A 34 -5.38 -7.19 -7.36
CA HIS A 34 -5.42 -8.41 -6.56
C HIS A 34 -4.02 -8.93 -6.17
N THR A 35 -3.10 -9.04 -7.12
CA THR A 35 -1.71 -9.47 -6.86
C THR A 35 -0.98 -8.53 -5.90
N THR A 36 -1.07 -7.22 -6.11
CA THR A 36 -0.42 -6.22 -5.26
C THR A 36 -0.92 -6.26 -3.82
N LEU A 37 -2.23 -6.47 -3.62
CA LEU A 37 -2.80 -6.63 -2.28
C LEU A 37 -2.25 -7.87 -1.56
N TRP A 38 -2.00 -8.96 -2.28
CA TRP A 38 -1.37 -10.15 -1.71
C TRP A 38 0.11 -9.95 -1.39
N GLU A 39 0.87 -9.23 -2.23
CA GLU A 39 2.27 -8.89 -1.94
C GLU A 39 2.38 -8.03 -0.69
N VAL A 40 1.54 -7.01 -0.58
CA VAL A 40 1.43 -6.16 0.63
C VAL A 40 1.09 -7.01 1.86
N ALA A 41 0.09 -7.90 1.76
CA ALA A 41 -0.29 -8.80 2.85
C ALA A 41 0.85 -9.75 3.27
N LEU A 42 1.59 -10.28 2.30
CA LEU A 42 2.72 -11.19 2.52
C LEU A 42 3.85 -10.49 3.29
N HIS A 43 4.14 -9.24 2.93
CA HIS A 43 5.23 -8.47 3.55
C HIS A 43 4.80 -7.71 4.82
N GLY A 44 3.50 -7.62 5.08
CA GLY A 44 2.97 -6.92 6.26
C GLY A 44 3.25 -5.42 6.24
N VAL A 45 3.32 -4.84 5.04
CA VAL A 45 3.68 -3.43 4.85
C VAL A 45 2.42 -2.57 5.00
N PRO A 46 2.44 -1.49 5.80
CA PRO A 46 1.34 -0.55 5.88
C PRO A 46 0.96 -0.05 4.48
N SER A 47 -0.34 -0.01 4.17
CA SER A 47 -0.79 0.36 2.84
C SER A 47 -2.12 1.08 2.82
N ILE A 48 -2.25 1.96 1.83
CA ILE A 48 -3.46 2.71 1.51
C ILE A 48 -3.86 2.36 0.08
N CYS A 49 -5.01 1.72 -0.04
CA CYS A 49 -5.62 1.29 -1.29
C CYS A 49 -6.61 2.36 -1.78
N ILE A 50 -6.35 2.94 -2.95
CA ILE A 50 -7.19 3.95 -3.60
C ILE A 50 -7.76 3.35 -4.90
N PRO A 51 -8.87 2.59 -4.82
CA PRO A 51 -9.44 1.94 -5.99
C PRO A 51 -10.00 2.97 -6.98
N HIS A 52 -9.66 2.80 -8.25
CA HIS A 52 -10.14 3.65 -9.34
C HIS A 52 -11.47 3.11 -9.89
N PRO A 53 -12.54 3.91 -10.00
CA PRO A 53 -13.89 3.43 -10.25
C PRO A 53 -14.15 2.98 -11.71
N LYS A 54 -13.36 3.42 -12.69
CA LYS A 54 -13.68 3.20 -14.13
C LYS A 54 -12.97 2.04 -14.84
N PHE A 55 -12.07 1.30 -14.20
CA PHE A 55 -11.26 0.28 -14.89
C PHE A 55 -10.95 -0.96 -14.06
N VAL A 56 -11.63 -1.10 -12.93
CA VAL A 56 -11.27 -2.05 -11.91
C VAL A 56 -12.43 -3.03 -11.84
N ASP A 57 -12.17 -4.26 -12.30
CA ASP A 57 -13.06 -5.42 -12.14
C ASP A 57 -13.84 -5.30 -10.83
N PRO A 58 -15.19 -5.41 -10.81
CA PRO A 58 -15.98 -5.34 -9.58
C PRO A 58 -15.43 -6.21 -8.44
N LEU A 59 -14.69 -7.29 -8.76
CA LEU A 59 -13.99 -8.13 -7.80
C LEU A 59 -12.86 -7.41 -7.04
N ASN A 60 -12.19 -6.43 -7.63
CA ASN A 60 -11.10 -5.69 -6.97
C ASN A 60 -11.60 -4.78 -5.85
N GLU A 61 -12.77 -4.16 -5.99
CA GLU A 61 -13.40 -3.46 -4.86
C GLU A 61 -13.76 -4.46 -3.75
N HIS A 62 -14.26 -5.64 -4.12
CA HIS A 62 -14.49 -6.73 -3.17
C HIS A 62 -13.20 -7.18 -2.48
N TYR A 63 -12.08 -7.31 -3.20
CA TYR A 63 -10.78 -7.69 -2.65
C TYR A 63 -10.21 -6.61 -1.74
N ALA A 64 -10.22 -5.34 -2.17
CA ALA A 64 -9.79 -4.21 -1.36
C ALA A 64 -10.57 -4.15 -0.04
N ASN A 65 -11.90 -4.25 -0.10
CA ASN A 65 -12.76 -4.28 1.08
C ASN A 65 -12.49 -5.51 1.96
N THR A 66 -12.22 -6.68 1.37
CA THR A 66 -11.88 -7.90 2.12
C THR A 66 -10.53 -7.77 2.82
N MET A 67 -9.53 -7.23 2.15
CA MET A 67 -8.21 -6.97 2.70
C MET A 67 -8.27 -5.93 3.82
N GLN A 68 -9.08 -4.88 3.67
CA GLN A 68 -9.35 -3.93 4.76
C GLN A 68 -9.98 -4.58 5.98
N ARG A 69 -11.00 -5.43 5.79
CA ARG A 69 -11.61 -6.17 6.92
C ARG A 69 -10.63 -7.12 7.60
N ARG A 70 -9.67 -7.66 6.85
CA ARG A 70 -8.57 -8.49 7.37
C ARG A 70 -7.42 -7.67 7.94
N GLY A 71 -7.57 -6.36 8.00
CA GLY A 71 -6.49 -5.49 8.35
C GLY A 71 -5.72 -5.05 7.11
N VAL A 72 -4.85 -5.89 6.54
CA VAL A 72 -3.94 -5.63 5.40
C VAL A 72 -3.75 -4.16 4.90
N CYS A 73 -4.79 -3.50 4.37
CA CYS A 73 -4.74 -2.12 3.89
C CYS A 73 -5.91 -1.26 4.39
N ALA A 74 -5.72 0.06 4.45
CA ALA A 74 -6.85 1.00 4.51
C ALA A 74 -7.39 1.23 3.08
N VAL A 75 -8.70 1.28 2.90
CA VAL A 75 -9.33 1.60 1.61
C VAL A 75 -9.86 3.02 1.65
N PHE A 76 -9.49 3.80 0.65
CA PHE A 76 -9.81 5.21 0.55
C PHE A 76 -10.35 5.54 -0.84
N PRO A 77 -11.56 6.08 -0.98
CA PRO A 77 -12.17 6.28 -2.29
C PRO A 77 -11.48 7.40 -3.07
N GLU A 78 -11.17 7.17 -4.34
CA GLU A 78 -10.47 8.13 -5.20
C GLU A 78 -11.14 9.51 -5.26
N ARG A 79 -12.48 9.57 -5.24
CA ARG A 79 -13.25 10.83 -5.24
C ARG A 79 -12.91 11.76 -4.06
N ALA A 80 -12.31 11.23 -3.00
CA ALA A 80 -11.89 11.99 -1.82
C ALA A 80 -10.36 12.23 -1.80
N ALA A 81 -9.61 11.73 -2.79
CA ALA A 81 -8.15 11.79 -2.86
C ALA A 81 -7.65 13.13 -3.41
N ASN A 82 -7.73 14.17 -2.58
CA ASN A 82 -7.03 15.42 -2.82
C ASN A 82 -5.63 15.41 -2.14
N PRO A 83 -4.69 16.25 -2.60
CA PRO A 83 -3.32 16.28 -2.08
C PRO A 83 -3.23 16.43 -0.56
N GLU A 84 -4.06 17.27 0.05
CA GLU A 84 -4.05 17.54 1.48
C GLU A 84 -4.45 16.30 2.28
N VAL A 85 -5.48 15.59 1.83
CA VAL A 85 -5.95 14.35 2.46
C VAL A 85 -4.92 13.24 2.29
N ILE A 86 -4.32 13.09 1.11
CA ILE A 86 -3.28 12.07 0.88
C ILE A 86 -2.06 12.33 1.75
N LYS A 87 -1.62 13.58 1.84
CA LYS A 87 -0.53 13.98 2.73
C LYS A 87 -0.86 13.65 4.19
N ALA A 88 -2.05 14.06 4.66
CA ALA A 88 -2.49 13.76 6.02
C ALA A 88 -2.53 12.25 6.29
N LYS A 89 -2.93 11.43 5.31
CA LYS A 89 -2.94 9.97 5.42
C LYS A 89 -1.54 9.34 5.40
N ALA A 90 -0.60 9.92 4.66
CA ALA A 90 0.80 9.48 4.64
C ALA A 90 1.50 9.80 5.97
N GLU A 91 1.19 10.96 6.56
CA GLU A 91 1.75 11.41 7.84
C GLU A 91 1.03 10.80 9.05
N ASP A 92 -0.15 10.20 8.85
CA ASP A 92 -0.95 9.64 9.93
C ASP A 92 -0.16 8.56 10.67
N PRO A 93 0.18 8.80 11.96
CA PRO A 93 0.84 7.82 12.80
C PRO A 93 -0.09 6.67 13.19
N LEU A 94 -1.28 6.54 12.61
CA LEU A 94 -2.20 5.41 12.72
C LEU A 94 -2.45 4.73 11.35
N SER A 95 -1.76 5.15 10.27
CA SER A 95 -1.66 4.36 9.03
C SER A 95 -1.13 2.96 9.37
N PRO A 96 -1.81 1.89 8.91
CA PRO A 96 -2.16 0.74 9.73
C PRO A 96 -1.14 0.29 10.79
N LYS A 97 -1.12 0.95 11.95
CA LYS A 97 -0.14 0.71 13.01
C LYS A 97 -0.48 -0.48 13.92
N SER A 98 -1.36 -1.37 13.48
CA SER A 98 -1.75 -2.59 14.20
C SER A 98 -1.36 -3.89 13.50
N TYR A 99 -0.62 -3.87 12.37
CA TYR A 99 -0.13 -5.11 11.76
C TYR A 99 1.09 -5.68 12.48
N SER A 100 0.87 -6.10 13.73
CA SER A 100 1.60 -7.24 14.26
C SER A 100 1.27 -8.43 13.36
N GLY A 101 2.25 -9.01 12.68
CA GLY A 101 2.11 -10.24 11.89
C GLY A 101 1.76 -11.48 12.71
N THR A 102 0.75 -11.42 13.59
CA THR A 102 0.33 -12.53 14.46
C THR A 102 -0.47 -13.61 13.74
N SER A 103 -0.67 -13.51 12.42
CA SER A 103 -1.04 -14.69 11.59
C SER A 103 0.09 -15.18 10.67
N ALA A 104 1.30 -14.61 10.75
CA ALA A 104 2.50 -15.25 10.24
C ALA A 104 3.25 -15.82 11.44
N LYS A 105 2.83 -17.01 11.88
CA LYS A 105 3.68 -17.84 12.76
C LYS A 105 5.05 -17.92 12.08
N THR A 106 6.05 -17.28 12.70
CA THR A 106 7.48 -17.53 12.57
C THR A 106 7.96 -17.86 11.15
N ASN A 107 8.41 -16.85 10.39
CA ASN A 107 9.32 -17.10 9.28
C ASN A 107 10.76 -17.18 9.86
N PRO A 108 11.38 -18.37 9.97
CA PRO A 108 12.72 -18.54 10.56
C PRO A 108 13.84 -17.96 9.70
N HIS A 109 13.55 -17.44 8.50
CA HIS A 109 14.56 -16.92 7.57
C HIS A 109 14.73 -15.39 7.59
N ARG A 110 14.05 -14.66 8.48
CA ARG A 110 14.22 -13.19 8.60
C ARG A 110 15.46 -12.74 9.40
N ARG A 111 16.44 -13.62 9.57
CA ARG A 111 17.79 -13.30 10.06
C ARG A 111 18.83 -13.98 9.18
N ARG A 112 19.34 -13.25 8.18
CA ARG A 112 20.76 -13.18 7.81
C ARG A 112 20.99 -11.85 7.10
#